data_AF-A0A7H8TJS4-F1
#
_entry.id   AF-A0A7H8TJS4-F1
#
_cell.length_a   1.000
_cell.length_b   1.000
_cell.length_c   1.000
_cell.angle_alpha   90.00
_cell.angle_beta   90.00
_cell.angle_gamma   90.00
#
_symmetry.space_group_name_H-M   'P 1'
#
loop_
_entity.id
_entity.type
_entity.pdbx_description
1 polymer ?
#
loop_
_entity_poly.entity_id
_entity_poly.type
_entity_poly.pdbx_seq_one_letter_code
_entity_poly.pdbx_strand_id
1 'polypeptide(L)'
;MAGTDEEAVAAADDALYVLTAVLLTPAKFPSVLGDDYPEACAALGMAPLADGYGLVLGQDGDGARWTVVIDDVSLVAVAIASWDCGMEYDLSPDERTVVAALPGWPLAVAVAAPNVPPPHDPEPEIADGPALTPPDTSVWGPAQRRLGADEIALQWATWREQIDDTEFATPGGASAVASGAGESSEPDDSSVPAEGASTADAGEAGAEGSDTNVASDSSASAGADQHTNAEQGEPSESGQGGHSGILRVLAEARAYVESPPPLGRVRSSFAPGDARTLRADGPGWSLVARTDDIAFVLLDDEPGEVLPVGRGPELPGLLEALDKMAVRPL
;
A
#
# COMPACT_ATOMS: atom_id res chain seq x y z
N MET A 1 -23.26 -58.06 2.21
CA MET A 1 -21.96 -58.13 1.50
C MET A 1 -21.17 -56.94 1.99
N ALA A 2 -20.07 -57.22 2.66
CA ALA A 2 -19.30 -56.28 3.47
C ALA A 2 -18.31 -55.46 2.64
N GLY A 3 -18.03 -54.25 3.13
CA GLY A 3 -16.71 -53.60 3.05
C GLY A 3 -16.35 -52.91 1.73
N THR A 4 -16.82 -51.68 1.55
CA THR A 4 -16.10 -50.66 0.78
C THR A 4 -16.03 -49.41 1.64
N ASP A 5 -15.17 -49.46 2.64
CA ASP A 5 -14.67 -48.29 3.37
C ASP A 5 -13.20 -48.57 3.70
N GLU A 6 -12.42 -47.49 3.73
CA GLU A 6 -11.01 -47.41 4.20
C GLU A 6 -9.89 -47.64 3.18
N GLU A 7 -9.92 -46.98 2.02
CA GLU A 7 -8.68 -46.71 1.27
C GLU A 7 -8.60 -45.31 0.63
N ALA A 8 -9.48 -44.39 1.04
CA ALA A 8 -9.50 -43.00 0.56
C ALA A 8 -9.34 -41.93 1.65
N VAL A 9 -9.07 -42.33 2.90
CA VAL A 9 -8.95 -41.38 4.05
C VAL A 9 -7.48 -41.08 4.41
N ALA A 10 -6.54 -41.91 3.98
CA ALA A 10 -5.12 -41.77 4.34
C ALA A 10 -4.36 -40.66 3.56
N ALA A 11 -5.01 -39.97 2.61
CA ALA A 11 -4.40 -38.87 1.86
C ALA A 11 -4.89 -37.47 2.28
N ALA A 12 -5.84 -37.40 3.23
CA ALA A 12 -6.40 -36.13 3.71
C ALA A 12 -5.60 -35.54 4.89
N ASP A 13 -4.94 -36.38 5.69
CA ASP A 13 -4.22 -35.92 6.90
C ASP A 13 -2.96 -35.10 6.56
N ASP A 14 -2.28 -35.41 5.44
CA ASP A 14 -1.09 -34.68 4.97
C ASP A 14 -1.44 -33.52 4.00
N ALA A 15 -2.73 -33.26 3.73
CA ALA A 15 -3.14 -32.25 2.76
C ALA A 15 -3.16 -30.84 3.39
N LEU A 16 -2.47 -29.89 2.75
CA LEU A 16 -2.53 -28.48 3.14
C LEU A 16 -3.80 -27.82 2.60
N TYR A 17 -4.69 -27.42 3.50
CA TYR A 17 -5.81 -26.54 3.22
C TYR A 17 -5.32 -25.10 3.06
N VAL A 18 -5.26 -24.61 1.82
CA VAL A 18 -4.80 -23.26 1.48
C VAL A 18 -5.81 -22.22 1.97
N LEU A 19 -5.33 -21.27 2.78
CA LEU A 19 -6.12 -20.14 3.26
C LEU A 19 -5.82 -18.87 2.47
N THR A 20 -4.55 -18.63 2.17
CA THR A 20 -4.11 -17.47 1.39
C THR A 20 -2.74 -17.72 0.78
N ALA A 21 -2.36 -16.88 -0.16
CA ALA A 21 -1.02 -16.87 -0.74
C ALA A 21 -0.53 -15.44 -0.93
N VAL A 22 0.78 -15.25 -0.82
CA VAL A 22 1.43 -13.96 -1.03
C VAL A 22 2.70 -14.14 -1.85
N LEU A 23 3.08 -13.09 -2.57
CA LEU A 23 4.35 -13.05 -3.29
C LEU A 23 5.46 -12.58 -2.34
N LEU A 24 6.64 -13.19 -2.46
CA LEU A 24 7.89 -12.79 -1.84
C LEU A 24 8.92 -12.62 -2.96
N THR A 25 8.84 -11.50 -3.66
CA THR A 25 9.69 -11.16 -4.81
C THR A 25 10.39 -9.83 -4.58
N PRO A 26 11.47 -9.51 -5.32
CA PRO A 26 12.09 -8.18 -5.31
C PRO A 26 11.10 -7.02 -5.50
N ALA A 27 10.03 -7.22 -6.27
CA ALA A 27 9.04 -6.18 -6.57
C ALA A 27 7.90 -6.10 -5.55
N LYS A 28 7.53 -7.23 -4.95
CA LYS A 28 6.34 -7.37 -4.10
C LYS A 28 6.60 -8.43 -3.03
N PHE A 29 6.55 -7.99 -1.77
CA PHE A 29 6.65 -8.82 -0.58
C PHE A 29 5.88 -8.17 0.57
N PRO A 30 5.47 -8.92 1.60
CA PRO A 30 4.79 -8.35 2.77
C PRO A 30 5.77 -7.46 3.54
N SER A 31 5.52 -6.15 3.55
CA SER A 31 6.48 -5.19 4.13
C SER A 31 6.67 -5.39 5.63
N VAL A 32 5.73 -6.02 6.34
CA VAL A 32 5.94 -6.39 7.76
C VAL A 32 7.23 -7.19 7.99
N LEU A 33 7.65 -8.00 7.01
CA LEU A 33 8.77 -8.92 7.11
C LEU A 33 10.16 -8.25 7.00
N GLY A 34 10.26 -7.05 6.44
CA GLY A 34 11.55 -6.37 6.26
C GLY A 34 11.46 -5.05 5.51
N ASP A 35 12.53 -4.26 5.55
CA ASP A 35 12.64 -3.00 4.79
C ASP A 35 13.02 -3.26 3.32
N ASP A 36 13.50 -4.46 3.00
CA ASP A 36 13.83 -4.89 1.64
C ASP A 36 13.63 -6.40 1.45
N TYR A 37 13.77 -6.85 0.21
CA TYR A 37 13.52 -8.24 -0.17
C TYR A 37 14.49 -9.23 0.51
N PRO A 38 15.82 -8.99 0.55
CA PRO A 38 16.73 -9.83 1.33
C PRO A 38 16.38 -9.95 2.81
N GLU A 39 16.00 -8.85 3.48
CA GLU A 39 15.54 -8.91 4.87
C GLU A 39 14.27 -9.76 5.03
N ALA A 40 13.29 -9.59 4.13
CA ALA A 40 12.07 -10.37 4.14
C ALA A 40 12.33 -11.88 3.91
N CYS A 41 13.28 -12.25 3.04
CA CYS A 41 13.73 -13.63 2.89
C CYS A 41 14.42 -14.15 4.17
N ALA A 42 15.29 -13.34 4.78
CA ALA A 42 16.00 -13.71 5.99
C ALA A 42 15.05 -13.95 7.18
N ALA A 43 13.94 -13.21 7.26
CA ALA A 43 12.89 -13.43 8.25
C ALA A 43 12.25 -14.83 8.18
N LEU A 44 12.36 -15.51 7.03
CA LEU A 44 11.89 -16.87 6.80
C LEU A 44 13.03 -17.90 6.78
N GLY A 45 14.27 -17.48 7.06
CA GLY A 45 15.45 -18.35 6.94
C GLY A 45 15.84 -18.69 5.49
N MET A 46 15.35 -17.92 4.52
CA MET A 46 15.58 -18.16 3.09
C MET A 46 16.70 -17.29 2.52
N ALA A 47 17.42 -17.81 1.53
CA ALA A 47 18.32 -17.00 0.73
C ALA A 47 17.52 -16.24 -0.36
N PRO A 48 17.87 -14.99 -0.71
CA PRO A 48 17.16 -14.25 -1.75
C PRO A 48 17.43 -14.84 -3.14
N LEU A 49 16.38 -15.25 -3.86
CA LEU A 49 16.42 -15.62 -5.28
C LEU A 49 16.05 -14.44 -6.17
N ALA A 50 16.56 -14.43 -7.41
CA ALA A 50 16.27 -13.36 -8.37
C ALA A 50 14.78 -13.32 -8.75
N ASP A 51 14.18 -14.50 -8.97
CA ASP A 51 12.78 -14.62 -9.38
C ASP A 51 11.81 -14.47 -8.20
N GLY A 52 12.29 -14.70 -6.97
CA GLY A 52 11.48 -14.66 -5.76
C GLY A 52 10.92 -16.02 -5.35
N TYR A 53 9.93 -15.97 -4.48
CA TYR A 53 9.15 -17.10 -3.99
C TYR A 53 7.67 -16.75 -3.96
N GLY A 54 6.83 -17.78 -4.04
CA GLY A 54 5.46 -17.73 -3.57
C GLY A 54 5.37 -18.31 -2.16
N LEU A 55 4.56 -17.70 -1.30
CA LEU A 55 4.25 -18.24 0.03
C LEU A 55 2.79 -18.66 0.06
N VAL A 56 2.53 -19.89 0.48
CA VAL A 56 1.19 -20.43 0.67
C VAL A 56 0.98 -20.69 2.16
N LEU A 57 0.01 -20.00 2.75
CA LEU A 57 -0.32 -20.13 4.15
C LEU A 57 -1.57 -21.01 4.27
N GLY A 58 -1.46 -22.09 5.02
CA GLY A 58 -2.54 -23.05 5.18
C GLY A 58 -2.51 -23.79 6.50
N GLN A 59 -3.48 -24.69 6.65
CA GLN A 59 -3.57 -25.64 7.76
C GLN A 59 -3.50 -27.07 7.24
N ASP A 60 -2.94 -27.99 8.01
CA ASP A 60 -3.17 -29.43 7.77
C ASP A 60 -4.54 -29.89 8.33
N GLY A 61 -4.84 -31.18 8.20
CA GLY A 61 -6.10 -31.77 8.68
C GLY A 61 -6.30 -31.68 10.20
N ASP A 62 -5.22 -31.59 10.97
CA ASP A 62 -5.25 -31.43 12.42
C ASP A 62 -5.40 -29.97 12.85
N GLY A 63 -5.19 -29.02 11.93
CA GLY A 63 -5.29 -27.59 12.15
C GLY A 63 -3.96 -26.92 12.46
N ALA A 64 -2.84 -27.63 12.34
CA ALA A 64 -1.52 -27.04 12.51
C ALA A 64 -1.20 -26.09 11.35
N ARG A 65 -0.57 -24.97 11.69
CA ARG A 65 -0.29 -23.89 10.75
C ARG A 65 1.01 -24.12 10.00
N TRP A 66 0.97 -23.97 8.69
CA TRP A 66 2.13 -24.13 7.82
C TRP A 66 2.26 -22.99 6.81
N THR A 67 3.50 -22.62 6.53
CA THR A 67 3.89 -21.74 5.43
C THR A 67 4.71 -22.54 4.42
N VAL A 68 4.13 -22.83 3.27
CA VAL A 68 4.82 -23.53 2.19
C VAL A 68 5.46 -22.51 1.24
N VAL A 69 6.78 -22.58 1.11
CA VAL A 69 7.59 -21.71 0.26
C VAL A 69 7.82 -22.39 -1.08
N ILE A 70 7.48 -21.72 -2.17
CA ILE A 70 7.46 -22.27 -3.53
C ILE A 70 8.35 -21.41 -4.44
N ASP A 71 9.16 -22.04 -5.29
CA ASP A 71 10.00 -21.32 -6.27
C ASP A 71 9.32 -21.05 -7.62
N ASP A 72 8.19 -21.69 -7.91
CA ASP A 72 7.27 -21.32 -8.99
C ASP A 72 6.39 -20.11 -8.58
N VAL A 73 6.96 -18.93 -8.72
CA VAL A 73 6.29 -17.65 -8.46
C VAL A 73 5.09 -17.42 -9.38
N SER A 74 5.13 -17.96 -10.61
CA SER A 74 4.07 -17.75 -11.60
C SER A 74 2.79 -18.48 -11.19
N LEU A 75 2.91 -19.70 -10.66
CA LEU A 75 1.78 -20.45 -10.11
C LEU A 75 1.03 -19.65 -9.03
N VAL A 76 1.77 -19.09 -8.08
CA VAL A 76 1.19 -18.31 -6.97
C VAL A 76 0.63 -16.98 -7.46
N ALA A 77 1.30 -16.29 -8.38
CA ALA A 77 0.81 -15.05 -8.97
C ALA A 77 -0.52 -15.25 -9.72
N VAL A 78 -0.66 -16.35 -10.47
CA VAL A 78 -1.89 -16.70 -11.18
C VAL A 78 -3.03 -16.99 -10.20
N ALA A 79 -2.76 -17.71 -9.10
CA ALA A 79 -3.76 -17.97 -8.06
C ALA A 79 -4.28 -16.66 -7.46
N ILE A 80 -3.38 -15.76 -7.03
CA ILE A 80 -3.73 -14.46 -6.47
C ILE A 80 -4.55 -13.63 -7.47
N ALA A 81 -4.10 -13.51 -8.72
CA ALA A 81 -4.81 -12.76 -9.74
C ALA A 81 -6.22 -13.32 -10.03
N SER A 82 -6.37 -14.65 -9.97
CA SER A 82 -7.66 -15.31 -10.14
C SER A 82 -8.62 -14.96 -9.01
N TRP A 83 -8.17 -15.06 -7.76
CA TRP A 83 -8.96 -14.71 -6.58
C TRP A 83 -9.30 -13.21 -6.53
N ASP A 84 -8.38 -12.33 -6.90
CA ASP A 84 -8.60 -10.88 -6.98
C ASP A 84 -9.70 -10.52 -8.01
N CYS A 85 -9.84 -11.34 -9.07
CA CYS A 85 -10.92 -11.22 -10.05
C CYS A 85 -12.21 -11.94 -9.64
N GLY A 86 -12.27 -12.55 -8.45
CA GLY A 86 -13.40 -13.33 -7.95
C GLY A 86 -13.59 -14.68 -8.63
N MET A 87 -12.54 -15.22 -9.27
CA MET A 87 -12.55 -16.54 -9.88
C MET A 87 -12.04 -17.60 -8.90
N GLU A 88 -12.60 -18.81 -8.99
CA GLU A 88 -12.07 -19.96 -8.27
C GLU A 88 -10.75 -20.42 -8.91
N TYR A 89 -9.77 -20.70 -8.05
CA TYR A 89 -8.50 -21.30 -8.45
C TYR A 89 -8.01 -22.22 -7.33
N ASP A 90 -7.73 -23.48 -7.69
CA ASP A 90 -7.20 -24.48 -6.78
C ASP A 90 -5.67 -24.48 -6.82
N LEU A 91 -5.06 -23.87 -5.81
CA LEU A 91 -3.61 -23.76 -5.70
C LEU A 91 -3.03 -25.04 -5.09
N SER A 92 -2.51 -25.91 -5.95
CA SER A 92 -1.85 -27.17 -5.58
C SER A 92 -0.39 -27.18 -6.08
N PRO A 93 0.57 -26.78 -5.24
CA PRO A 93 1.98 -26.79 -5.62
C PRO A 93 2.49 -28.22 -5.87
N ASP A 94 3.32 -28.41 -6.90
CA ASP A 94 4.05 -29.68 -7.09
C ASP A 94 5.15 -29.81 -6.03
N GLU A 95 5.36 -31.01 -5.50
CA GLU A 95 6.39 -31.26 -4.49
C GLU A 95 7.79 -30.82 -4.94
N ARG A 96 8.07 -30.76 -6.25
CA ARG A 96 9.36 -30.31 -6.79
C ARG A 96 9.58 -28.81 -6.71
N THR A 97 8.51 -28.02 -6.63
CA THR A 97 8.60 -26.56 -6.52
C THR A 97 8.56 -26.09 -5.07
N VAL A 98 8.21 -26.98 -4.14
CA VAL A 98 8.27 -26.72 -2.71
C VAL A 98 9.72 -26.71 -2.24
N VAL A 99 10.17 -25.55 -1.76
CA VAL A 99 11.52 -25.33 -1.26
C VAL A 99 11.60 -25.59 0.24
N ALA A 100 10.55 -25.21 0.97
CA ALA A 100 10.46 -25.40 2.42
C ALA A 100 9.00 -25.45 2.88
N ALA A 101 8.74 -26.23 3.93
CA ALA A 101 7.52 -26.18 4.71
C ALA A 101 7.89 -25.65 6.11
N LEU A 102 7.56 -24.40 6.38
CA LEU A 102 7.92 -23.72 7.62
C LEU A 102 6.74 -23.80 8.60
N PRO A 103 6.98 -24.15 9.88
CA PRO A 103 5.94 -24.18 10.89
C PRO A 103 5.40 -22.76 11.15
N GLY A 104 4.11 -22.61 11.41
CA GLY A 104 3.48 -21.32 11.71
C GLY A 104 3.24 -20.42 10.49
N TRP A 105 2.81 -19.19 10.75
CA TRP A 105 2.55 -18.18 9.72
C TRP A 105 3.34 -16.90 9.99
N PRO A 106 4.04 -16.34 8.98
CA PRO A 106 4.76 -15.08 9.13
C PRO A 106 3.83 -13.86 9.07
N LEU A 107 2.55 -14.07 8.76
CA LEU A 107 1.53 -13.04 8.62
C LEU A 107 0.32 -13.37 9.49
N ALA A 108 -0.37 -12.34 9.98
CA ALA A 108 -1.60 -12.51 10.71
C ALA A 108 -2.70 -13.01 9.77
N VAL A 109 -3.13 -14.26 9.94
CA VAL A 109 -4.28 -14.84 9.23
C VAL A 109 -5.36 -15.14 10.26
N ALA A 110 -6.51 -14.51 10.10
CA ALA A 110 -7.61 -14.56 11.08
C ALA A 110 -8.60 -15.71 10.83
N VAL A 111 -8.50 -16.38 9.68
CA VAL A 111 -9.44 -17.40 9.22
C VAL A 111 -8.88 -18.80 9.44
N ALA A 112 -9.79 -19.76 9.57
CA ALA A 112 -9.48 -21.18 9.64
C ALA A 112 -10.12 -21.93 8.47
N ALA A 113 -9.53 -23.05 8.09
CA ALA A 113 -10.07 -23.92 7.06
C ALA A 113 -11.42 -24.50 7.53
N PRO A 114 -12.45 -24.56 6.67
CA PRO A 114 -13.74 -25.13 7.04
C PRO A 114 -13.59 -26.60 7.48
N ASN A 115 -14.24 -26.96 8.58
CA ASN A 115 -14.27 -28.33 9.13
C ASN A 115 -12.91 -28.87 9.64
N VAL A 116 -11.91 -28.00 9.81
CA VAL A 116 -10.61 -28.32 10.43
C VAL A 116 -10.58 -27.73 11.85
N PRO A 117 -9.83 -28.30 12.81
CA PRO A 117 -9.66 -27.70 14.13
C PRO A 117 -9.08 -26.27 14.09
N PRO A 118 -9.22 -25.50 15.19
CA PRO A 118 -8.67 -24.14 15.26
C PRO A 118 -7.16 -24.09 14.96
N PRO A 119 -6.69 -23.03 14.26
CA PRO A 119 -5.28 -22.86 13.94
C PRO A 119 -4.38 -22.88 15.17
N HIS A 120 -3.35 -23.74 15.16
CA HIS A 120 -2.35 -23.84 16.22
C HIS A 120 -0.96 -24.11 15.65
N ASP A 121 0.10 -23.89 16.44
CA ASP A 121 1.45 -24.22 15.99
C ASP A 121 1.68 -25.74 16.01
N PRO A 122 2.35 -26.30 14.99
CA PRO A 122 2.69 -27.71 14.97
C PRO A 122 3.61 -28.06 16.13
N GLU A 123 3.54 -29.33 16.56
CA GLU A 123 4.39 -29.83 17.63
C GLU A 123 5.88 -29.75 17.24
N PRO A 124 6.80 -29.39 18.16
CA PRO A 124 8.23 -29.27 17.85
C PRO A 124 8.90 -30.54 17.36
N GLU A 125 8.25 -31.69 17.53
CA GLU A 125 8.72 -33.01 17.10
C GLU A 125 8.44 -33.27 15.61
N ILE A 126 7.47 -32.54 15.04
CA ILE A 126 7.08 -32.59 13.62
C ILE A 126 7.70 -31.40 12.87
N ALA A 127 7.90 -30.28 13.55
CA ALA A 127 8.43 -29.04 12.97
C ALA A 127 9.97 -29.00 12.94
N ASP A 128 10.53 -28.78 11.75
CA ASP A 128 11.96 -28.52 11.57
C ASP A 128 12.32 -27.04 11.91
N GLY A 129 12.05 -26.63 13.15
CA GLY A 129 12.42 -25.30 13.66
C GLY A 129 11.31 -24.60 14.47
N PRO A 130 11.58 -23.38 14.97
CA PRO A 130 10.57 -22.59 15.66
C PRO A 130 9.46 -22.14 14.72
N ALA A 131 8.23 -22.14 15.21
CA ALA A 131 7.08 -21.63 14.47
C ALA A 131 7.23 -20.14 14.13
N LEU A 132 6.97 -19.81 12.87
CA LEU A 132 6.85 -18.45 12.38
C LEU A 132 5.71 -17.75 13.11
N THR A 133 6.03 -16.55 13.60
CA THR A 133 5.07 -15.67 14.25
C THR A 133 5.08 -14.33 13.52
N PRO A 134 3.92 -13.72 13.27
CA PRO A 134 3.88 -12.40 12.67
C PRO A 134 4.63 -11.39 13.55
N PRO A 135 5.32 -10.40 12.96
CA PRO A 135 5.88 -9.30 13.73
C PRO A 135 4.83 -8.64 14.61
N ASP A 136 5.21 -8.24 15.83
CA ASP A 136 4.32 -7.53 16.74
C ASP A 136 4.00 -6.13 16.19
N THR A 137 2.71 -5.90 15.93
CA THR A 137 2.15 -4.64 15.41
C THR A 137 1.31 -3.92 16.46
N SER A 138 1.28 -4.42 17.70
CA SER A 138 0.58 -3.78 18.82
C SER A 138 1.37 -2.62 19.44
N VAL A 139 2.68 -2.56 19.18
CA VAL A 139 3.59 -1.51 19.63
C VAL A 139 4.25 -0.85 18.42
N TRP A 140 4.48 0.46 18.50
CA TRP A 140 5.20 1.15 17.44
C TRP A 140 6.63 0.61 17.30
N GLY A 141 7.01 0.34 16.06
CA GLY A 141 8.31 -0.15 15.67
C GLY A 141 8.38 -0.33 14.15
N PRO A 142 9.46 -0.93 13.62
CA PRO A 142 9.68 -1.00 12.18
C PRO A 142 8.54 -1.66 11.41
N ALA A 143 7.94 -2.73 11.94
CA ALA A 143 6.81 -3.41 11.31
C ALA A 143 5.56 -2.51 11.24
N GLN A 144 5.25 -1.80 12.33
CA GLN A 144 4.12 -0.87 12.39
C GLN A 144 4.32 0.33 11.48
N ARG A 145 5.53 0.89 11.43
CA ARG A 145 5.92 1.96 10.51
C ARG A 145 5.71 1.54 9.05
N ARG A 146 6.19 0.36 8.67
CA ARG A 146 6.04 -0.17 7.31
C ARG A 146 4.58 -0.43 6.94
N LEU A 147 3.76 -0.94 7.87
CA LEU A 147 2.31 -1.09 7.66
C LEU A 147 1.62 0.25 7.48
N GLY A 148 1.94 1.25 8.30
CA GLY A 148 1.37 2.59 8.15
C GLY A 148 1.68 3.20 6.78
N ALA A 149 2.89 2.98 6.28
CA ALA A 149 3.28 3.42 4.96
C ALA A 149 2.59 2.62 3.81
N ASP A 150 2.39 1.32 3.98
CA ASP A 150 1.60 0.52 3.03
C ASP A 150 0.13 0.99 2.99
N GLU A 151 -0.44 1.34 4.14
CA GLU A 151 -1.79 1.89 4.25
C GLU A 151 -1.91 3.26 3.57
N ILE A 152 -0.91 4.14 3.75
CA ILE A 152 -0.86 5.43 3.03
C ILE A 152 -0.77 5.21 1.52
N ALA A 153 0.02 4.24 1.07
CA ALA A 153 0.12 3.92 -0.35
C ALA A 153 -1.22 3.40 -0.92
N LEU A 154 -1.93 2.57 -0.17
CA LEU A 154 -3.22 2.01 -0.55
C LEU A 154 -4.33 3.07 -0.55
N GLN A 155 -4.38 3.92 0.47
CA GLN A 155 -5.41 4.94 0.69
C GLN A 155 -4.92 6.34 0.32
N TRP A 156 -4.05 6.45 -0.70
CA TRP A 156 -3.39 7.72 -1.06
C TRP A 156 -4.37 8.89 -1.17
N ALA A 157 -5.50 8.70 -1.87
CA ALA A 157 -6.48 9.76 -2.09
C ALA A 157 -7.03 10.31 -0.76
N THR A 158 -7.41 9.42 0.16
CA THR A 158 -7.95 9.79 1.48
C THR A 158 -6.93 10.50 2.36
N TRP A 159 -5.66 10.09 2.31
CA TRP A 159 -4.59 10.77 3.05
C TRP A 159 -4.28 12.14 2.46
N ARG A 160 -4.21 12.24 1.12
CA ARG A 160 -3.89 13.47 0.42
C ARG A 160 -4.93 14.57 0.63
N GLU A 161 -6.21 14.21 0.72
CA GLU A 161 -7.33 15.13 0.99
C GLU A 161 -7.26 15.81 2.36
N GLN A 162 -6.55 15.22 3.33
CA GLN A 162 -6.43 15.77 4.68
C GLN A 162 -5.34 16.85 4.79
N ILE A 163 -4.48 16.99 3.79
CA ILE A 163 -3.34 17.91 3.81
C ILE A 163 -3.68 19.21 3.09
N ASP A 164 -3.42 20.34 3.74
CA ASP A 164 -3.61 21.66 3.15
C ASP A 164 -2.33 22.12 2.44
N ASP A 165 -2.44 22.45 1.15
CA ASP A 165 -1.29 22.89 0.35
C ASP A 165 -0.63 24.17 0.88
N THR A 166 -1.35 24.96 1.67
CA THR A 166 -0.80 26.15 2.32
C THR A 166 0.21 25.82 3.42
N GLU A 167 0.21 24.59 3.96
CA GLU A 167 1.20 24.11 4.93
C GLU A 167 2.60 23.98 4.31
N PHE A 168 2.68 23.84 2.99
CA PHE A 168 3.95 23.78 2.24
C PHE A 168 4.42 25.15 1.74
N ALA A 169 3.60 26.18 1.83
CA ALA A 169 3.92 27.49 1.29
C ALA A 169 4.97 28.17 2.18
N THR A 170 6.20 28.33 1.67
CA THR A 170 7.19 29.18 2.34
C THR A 170 6.72 30.65 2.27
N PRO A 171 6.68 31.39 3.39
CA PRO A 171 6.36 32.82 3.36
C PRO A 171 7.44 33.58 2.58
N GLY A 172 7.20 33.83 1.29
CA GLY A 172 8.17 34.52 0.42
C GLY A 172 8.07 34.21 -1.08
N GLY A 173 7.28 33.21 -1.49
CA GLY A 173 7.10 32.82 -2.88
C GLY A 173 6.03 33.60 -3.67
N ALA A 174 5.83 34.89 -3.42
CA ALA A 174 4.97 35.70 -4.28
C ALA A 174 5.75 36.12 -5.54
N SER A 175 5.69 35.30 -6.58
CA SER A 175 6.16 35.66 -7.92
C SER A 175 5.41 36.92 -8.38
N ALA A 176 6.15 38.01 -8.51
CA ALA A 176 5.66 39.29 -8.97
C ALA A 176 5.20 39.19 -10.43
N VAL A 177 3.90 38.99 -10.65
CA VAL A 177 3.26 39.27 -11.93
C VAL A 177 2.80 40.73 -11.90
N ALA A 178 3.74 41.63 -12.17
CA ALA A 178 3.44 43.01 -12.50
C ALA A 178 3.25 43.13 -14.01
N SER A 179 2.01 43.27 -14.45
CA SER A 179 1.58 43.92 -15.71
C SER A 179 0.05 43.95 -15.64
N GLY A 180 -0.63 45.08 -15.50
CA GLY A 180 -0.44 46.34 -16.19
C GLY A 180 -1.76 46.61 -16.92
N ALA A 181 -2.62 47.41 -16.31
CA ALA A 181 -3.91 47.82 -16.86
C ALA A 181 -3.71 48.65 -18.14
N GLY A 182 -4.55 48.42 -19.15
CA GLY A 182 -4.59 49.17 -20.40
C GLY A 182 -5.77 48.75 -21.29
N GLU A 183 -6.86 49.49 -21.19
CA GLU A 183 -8.12 49.38 -21.93
C GLU A 183 -8.00 49.65 -23.45
N SER A 184 -8.94 49.04 -24.19
CA SER A 184 -9.68 49.54 -25.38
C SER A 184 -9.38 49.01 -26.79
N SER A 185 -10.47 48.50 -27.39
CA SER A 185 -10.94 48.70 -28.79
C SER A 185 -10.64 47.64 -29.87
N GLU A 186 -11.71 46.97 -30.30
CA GLU A 186 -11.89 46.36 -31.63
C GLU A 186 -12.03 47.46 -32.72
N PRO A 187 -11.83 47.15 -34.03
CA PRO A 187 -12.94 46.67 -34.87
C PRO A 187 -12.61 45.65 -35.99
N ASP A 188 -13.59 44.79 -36.28
CA ASP A 188 -14.24 44.47 -37.59
C ASP A 188 -13.41 44.16 -38.88
N ASP A 189 -13.60 42.96 -39.45
CA ASP A 189 -14.33 42.71 -40.72
C ASP A 189 -13.83 41.48 -41.53
N SER A 190 -14.78 40.57 -41.78
CA SER A 190 -15.01 39.60 -42.88
C SER A 190 -13.88 38.98 -43.71
N SER A 191 -13.88 37.63 -43.80
CA SER A 191 -14.26 36.89 -45.04
C SER A 191 -14.25 35.34 -44.89
N VAL A 192 -15.32 34.71 -45.37
CA VAL A 192 -15.57 33.27 -45.65
C VAL A 192 -15.63 33.07 -47.18
N PRO A 193 -15.73 31.87 -47.83
CA PRO A 193 -16.15 30.52 -47.34
C PRO A 193 -15.42 29.29 -47.96
N ALA A 194 -15.82 28.07 -47.54
CA ALA A 194 -16.25 26.91 -48.38
C ALA A 194 -16.06 25.58 -47.60
N GLU A 195 -17.11 25.01 -47.00
CA GLU A 195 -18.06 24.00 -47.54
C GLU A 195 -17.60 22.53 -47.43
N GLY A 196 -18.42 21.69 -46.79
CA GLY A 196 -18.28 20.24 -46.79
C GLY A 196 -19.12 19.46 -45.75
N ALA A 197 -20.47 19.51 -45.89
CA ALA A 197 -21.52 18.51 -45.55
C ALA A 197 -21.33 17.54 -44.35
N SER A 198 -22.14 17.60 -43.28
CA SER A 198 -23.56 17.17 -43.12
C SER A 198 -23.78 15.66 -42.93
N THR A 199 -24.31 15.27 -41.76
CA THR A 199 -25.55 14.49 -41.52
C THR A 199 -25.76 14.40 -39.99
N ALA A 200 -26.81 15.01 -39.42
CA ALA A 200 -28.14 14.42 -39.10
C ALA A 200 -28.08 13.51 -37.85
N ASP A 201 -28.97 13.51 -36.84
CA ASP A 201 -30.32 14.07 -36.68
C ASP A 201 -30.77 13.92 -35.20
N ALA A 202 -31.64 14.84 -34.77
CA ALA A 202 -32.78 14.77 -33.82
C ALA A 202 -32.70 14.29 -32.36
N GLY A 203 -33.17 15.21 -31.47
CA GLY A 203 -34.26 15.00 -30.49
C GLY A 203 -33.82 14.93 -29.01
N GLU A 204 -33.82 15.99 -28.19
CA GLU A 204 -34.96 16.74 -27.56
C GLU A 204 -36.07 15.83 -27.00
N ALA A 205 -36.69 16.04 -25.84
CA ALA A 205 -36.64 17.00 -24.74
C ALA A 205 -37.58 16.45 -23.63
N GLY A 206 -37.56 16.99 -22.42
CA GLY A 206 -38.61 16.68 -21.44
C GLY A 206 -38.42 17.22 -20.03
N ALA A 207 -38.57 18.53 -19.87
CA ALA A 207 -39.01 19.23 -18.65
C ALA A 207 -40.39 18.70 -18.18
N GLU A 208 -40.97 18.89 -16.98
CA GLU A 208 -40.79 19.79 -15.83
C GLU A 208 -41.84 19.41 -14.75
N GLY A 209 -41.61 19.80 -13.49
CA GLY A 209 -42.63 20.16 -12.48
C GLY A 209 -43.27 19.02 -11.66
N SER A 210 -43.85 19.22 -10.48
CA SER A 210 -43.85 20.30 -9.47
C SER A 210 -44.58 19.75 -8.23
N ASP A 211 -44.21 20.24 -7.05
CA ASP A 211 -45.05 20.49 -5.87
C ASP A 211 -45.48 19.39 -4.85
N THR A 212 -45.02 19.66 -3.61
CA THR A 212 -45.74 19.68 -2.30
C THR A 212 -46.13 18.36 -1.62
N ASN A 213 -46.12 18.18 -0.30
CA ASN A 213 -45.64 18.89 0.91
C ASN A 213 -45.96 17.96 2.13
N VAL A 214 -45.44 18.31 3.32
CA VAL A 214 -46.01 18.10 4.68
C VAL A 214 -45.39 17.03 5.62
N ALA A 215 -44.70 17.58 6.64
CA ALA A 215 -44.67 17.28 8.10
C ALA A 215 -43.99 15.98 8.59
N SER A 216 -42.87 16.05 9.32
CA SER A 216 -42.71 16.31 10.79
C SER A 216 -42.12 15.00 11.38
N ASP A 217 -41.20 14.95 12.35
CA ASP A 217 -40.89 15.79 13.50
C ASP A 217 -39.43 15.53 13.94
N SER A 218 -38.89 16.48 14.69
CA SER A 218 -37.50 16.59 15.15
C SER A 218 -37.32 16.10 16.59
N SER A 219 -36.07 15.81 16.99
CA SER A 219 -35.39 16.21 18.26
C SER A 219 -34.18 15.28 18.48
N ALA A 220 -32.89 15.67 18.51
CA ALA A 220 -32.13 16.85 18.93
C ALA A 220 -32.05 17.08 20.46
N SER A 221 -30.82 16.96 21.00
CA SER A 221 -30.19 17.77 22.08
C SER A 221 -28.82 17.13 22.34
N ALA A 222 -27.63 17.71 22.11
CA ALA A 222 -27.04 19.02 22.43
C ALA A 222 -26.97 19.33 23.93
N GLY A 223 -25.75 19.57 24.42
CA GLY A 223 -25.43 20.11 25.74
C GLY A 223 -24.03 20.71 25.68
N ALA A 224 -23.98 22.05 25.68
CA ALA A 224 -22.78 22.87 25.68
C ALA A 224 -22.34 23.18 27.11
N ASP A 225 -21.05 23.45 27.32
CA ASP A 225 -20.60 24.35 28.38
C ASP A 225 -19.31 25.08 27.99
N GLN A 226 -19.32 26.39 28.24
CA GLN A 226 -18.24 27.34 27.99
C GLN A 226 -17.35 27.44 29.24
N HIS A 227 -16.04 27.56 29.05
CA HIS A 227 -15.18 28.31 29.97
C HIS A 227 -14.02 28.96 29.22
N THR A 228 -13.90 30.26 29.44
CA THR A 228 -12.81 31.14 29.03
C THR A 228 -11.54 30.85 29.82
N ASN A 229 -10.39 30.75 29.16
CA ASN A 229 -9.17 31.38 29.68
C ASN A 229 -8.17 31.63 28.54
N ALA A 230 -7.70 32.87 28.47
CA ALA A 230 -6.61 33.29 27.60
C ALA A 230 -5.31 33.15 28.38
N GLU A 231 -4.44 32.23 27.98
CA GLU A 231 -3.03 32.22 28.36
C GLU A 231 -2.18 31.96 27.12
N GLN A 232 -1.11 32.73 27.05
CA GLN A 232 -0.15 32.82 25.96
C GLN A 232 0.56 31.49 25.77
N GLY A 233 0.36 30.84 24.62
CA GLY A 233 1.15 29.69 24.20
C GLY A 233 2.42 30.15 23.51
N GLU A 234 3.57 29.86 24.13
CA GLU A 234 4.87 29.88 23.47
C GLU A 234 4.85 28.90 22.27
N PRO A 235 5.57 29.19 21.17
CA PRO A 235 5.61 28.28 20.03
C PRO A 235 6.33 26.99 20.43
N SER A 236 5.61 25.88 20.35
CA SER A 236 6.07 24.52 20.62
C SER A 236 7.34 24.18 19.84
N GLU A 237 8.39 23.72 20.52
CA GLU A 237 9.65 23.22 19.93
C GLU A 237 9.47 21.94 19.08
N SER A 238 8.25 21.39 18.98
CA SER A 238 7.92 20.22 18.15
C SER A 238 8.11 20.45 16.64
N GLY A 239 8.11 21.70 16.18
CA GLY A 239 8.31 22.02 14.76
C GLY A 239 9.75 21.84 14.25
N GLN A 240 10.78 21.93 15.10
CA GLN A 240 12.18 21.87 14.65
C GLN A 240 12.70 20.43 14.49
N GLY A 241 12.15 19.46 15.24
CA GLY A 241 12.53 18.05 15.17
C GLY A 241 12.14 17.40 13.84
N GLY A 242 10.86 17.51 13.44
CA GLY A 242 10.33 16.88 12.22
C GLY A 242 11.03 17.35 10.94
N HIS A 243 11.41 18.63 10.86
CA HIS A 243 12.17 19.15 9.72
C HIS A 243 13.57 18.52 9.61
N SER A 244 14.23 18.24 10.74
CA SER A 244 15.55 17.58 10.74
C SER A 244 15.46 16.11 10.31
N GLY A 245 14.39 15.41 10.73
CA GLY A 245 14.09 14.03 10.33
C GLY A 245 13.82 13.92 8.82
N ILE A 246 12.96 14.79 8.28
CA ILE A 246 12.65 14.85 6.85
C ILE A 246 13.92 15.08 6.01
N LEU A 247 14.75 16.07 6.39
CA LEU A 247 15.98 16.39 5.66
C LEU A 247 16.96 15.21 5.65
N ARG A 248 17.07 14.47 6.75
CA ARG A 248 17.86 13.24 6.82
C ARG A 248 17.31 12.18 5.86
N VAL A 249 16.01 11.92 5.88
CA VAL A 249 15.36 10.94 5.00
C VAL A 249 15.58 11.28 3.53
N LEU A 250 15.38 12.54 3.13
CA LEU A 250 15.59 12.96 1.74
C LEU A 250 17.06 12.84 1.30
N ALA A 251 18.01 13.08 2.20
CA ALA A 251 19.43 12.89 1.94
C ALA A 251 19.78 11.39 1.77
N GLU A 252 19.27 10.53 2.65
CA GLU A 252 19.47 9.07 2.57
C GLU A 252 18.81 8.49 1.31
N ALA A 253 17.58 8.88 1.00
CA ALA A 253 16.88 8.47 -0.21
C ALA A 253 17.61 8.93 -1.48
N ARG A 254 18.26 10.11 -1.47
CA ARG A 254 19.10 10.56 -2.58
C ARG A 254 20.37 9.71 -2.72
N ALA A 255 20.98 9.30 -1.61
CA ALA A 255 22.17 8.46 -1.63
C ALA A 255 21.93 7.10 -2.33
N TYR A 256 20.69 6.60 -2.32
CA TYR A 256 20.31 5.40 -3.08
C TYR A 256 20.55 5.53 -4.59
N VAL A 257 20.42 6.73 -5.16
CA VAL A 257 20.65 6.95 -6.60
C VAL A 257 22.13 6.75 -6.95
N GLU A 258 23.03 7.10 -6.04
CA GLU A 258 24.49 6.95 -6.23
C GLU A 258 24.98 5.56 -5.84
N SER A 259 24.44 5.01 -4.75
CA SER A 259 24.75 3.68 -4.22
C SER A 259 23.47 2.88 -4.06
N PRO A 260 23.08 2.11 -5.09
CA PRO A 260 21.82 1.39 -5.11
C PRO A 260 21.62 0.51 -3.86
N PRO A 261 20.44 0.58 -3.21
CA PRO A 261 20.14 -0.24 -2.05
C PRO A 261 19.88 -1.70 -2.44
N PRO A 262 19.76 -2.61 -1.46
CA PRO A 262 19.22 -3.94 -1.68
C PRO A 262 17.89 -3.92 -2.46
N LEU A 263 17.65 -4.99 -3.22
CA LEU A 263 16.44 -5.13 -4.03
C LEU A 263 15.19 -5.03 -3.16
N GLY A 264 14.14 -4.40 -3.71
CA GLY A 264 12.87 -4.23 -3.00
C GLY A 264 12.85 -3.12 -1.96
N ARG A 265 13.99 -2.47 -1.68
CA ARG A 265 14.02 -1.28 -0.82
C ARG A 265 13.34 -0.07 -1.45
N VAL A 266 13.41 0.04 -2.79
CA VAL A 266 12.66 1.03 -3.58
C VAL A 266 11.75 0.29 -4.54
N ARG A 267 10.44 0.49 -4.41
CA ARG A 267 9.38 -0.18 -5.18
C ARG A 267 8.49 0.86 -5.86
N SER A 268 8.04 0.54 -7.08
CA SER A 268 7.18 1.42 -7.87
C SER A 268 5.96 0.66 -8.39
N SER A 269 4.77 1.12 -8.00
CA SER A 269 3.49 0.59 -8.47
C SER A 269 2.75 1.61 -9.32
N PHE A 270 1.83 1.12 -10.15
CA PHE A 270 1.01 1.99 -10.98
C PHE A 270 0.05 2.82 -10.10
N ALA A 271 -0.13 4.09 -10.47
CA ALA A 271 -1.14 4.97 -9.91
C ALA A 271 -1.96 5.63 -11.04
N PRO A 272 -3.22 6.01 -10.81
CA PRO A 272 -4.01 6.74 -11.80
C PRO A 272 -3.39 8.08 -12.21
N GLY A 273 -3.58 8.49 -13.48
CA GLY A 273 -3.12 9.78 -14.00
C GLY A 273 -1.69 9.79 -14.53
N ASP A 274 -1.25 8.69 -15.16
CA ASP A 274 0.11 8.48 -15.69
C ASP A 274 1.22 8.64 -14.63
N ALA A 275 0.85 8.55 -13.35
CA ALA A 275 1.73 8.65 -12.21
C ALA A 275 2.08 7.28 -11.65
N ARG A 276 3.02 7.27 -10.70
CA ARG A 276 3.39 6.06 -9.96
C ARG A 276 3.43 6.34 -8.47
N THR A 277 3.02 5.35 -7.69
CA THR A 277 3.21 5.34 -6.25
C THR A 277 4.57 4.71 -5.98
N LEU A 278 5.43 5.48 -5.32
CA LEU A 278 6.77 5.07 -4.90
C LEU A 278 6.77 4.74 -3.43
N ARG A 279 7.40 3.62 -3.11
CA ARG A 279 7.71 3.20 -1.75
C ARG A 279 9.23 3.11 -1.61
N ALA A 280 9.79 3.78 -0.61
CA ALA A 280 11.20 3.64 -0.26
C ALA A 280 11.32 3.45 1.25
N ASP A 281 12.24 2.59 1.67
CA ASP A 281 12.50 2.31 3.08
C ASP A 281 13.98 2.49 3.41
N GLY A 282 14.27 2.71 4.69
CA GLY A 282 15.62 2.80 5.19
C GLY A 282 15.67 2.64 6.71
N PRO A 283 16.88 2.71 7.30
CA PRO A 283 17.04 2.51 8.73
C PRO A 283 16.24 3.54 9.54
N GLY A 284 15.15 3.07 10.13
CA GLY A 284 14.28 3.89 10.98
C GLY A 284 13.31 4.81 10.22
N TRP A 285 13.11 4.63 8.90
CA TRP A 285 12.17 5.46 8.14
C TRP A 285 11.51 4.75 6.97
N SER A 286 10.36 5.29 6.59
CA SER A 286 9.55 4.85 5.46
C SER A 286 9.05 6.07 4.70
N LEU A 287 9.21 6.06 3.38
CA LEU A 287 8.73 7.10 2.47
C LEU A 287 7.70 6.51 1.51
N VAL A 288 6.60 7.23 1.32
CA VAL A 288 5.56 6.96 0.33
C VAL A 288 5.36 8.21 -0.49
N ALA A 289 5.38 8.12 -1.81
CA ALA A 289 5.22 9.30 -2.65
C ALA A 289 4.45 9.00 -3.91
N ARG A 290 3.91 10.06 -4.52
CA ARG A 290 3.45 10.03 -5.91
C ARG A 290 4.39 10.85 -6.76
N THR A 291 4.81 10.30 -7.89
CA THR A 291 5.73 10.98 -8.83
C THR A 291 5.17 12.33 -9.33
N ASP A 292 3.85 12.47 -9.34
CA ASP A 292 3.12 13.65 -9.77
C ASP A 292 2.59 14.53 -8.63
N ASP A 293 3.01 14.33 -7.37
CA ASP A 293 2.48 15.06 -6.22
C ASP A 293 3.53 15.19 -5.09
N ILE A 294 3.15 14.93 -3.83
CA ILE A 294 3.98 15.05 -2.63
C ILE A 294 4.57 13.71 -2.17
N ALA A 295 5.26 13.72 -1.04
CA ALA A 295 5.67 12.54 -0.31
C ALA A 295 5.19 12.59 1.15
N PHE A 296 5.08 11.43 1.78
CA PHE A 296 4.87 11.23 3.20
C PHE A 296 6.05 10.46 3.76
N VAL A 297 6.51 10.87 4.94
CA VAL A 297 7.61 10.24 5.68
C VAL A 297 7.10 9.77 7.03
N LEU A 298 7.46 8.55 7.42
CA LEU A 298 7.21 7.98 8.73
C LEU A 298 8.56 7.62 9.36
N LEU A 299 8.72 7.87 10.65
CA LEU A 299 9.98 7.67 11.37
C LEU A 299 9.76 6.75 12.59
N ASP A 300 10.74 5.91 12.92
CA ASP A 300 10.68 5.12 14.15
C ASP A 300 10.68 5.99 15.41
N ASP A 301 11.44 7.09 15.38
CA ASP A 301 11.61 8.01 16.51
C ASP A 301 10.40 8.95 16.71
N GLU A 302 9.48 9.01 15.74
CA GLU A 302 8.25 9.83 15.78
C GLU A 302 7.02 8.91 15.62
N PRO A 303 6.65 8.16 16.67
CA PRO A 303 5.63 7.13 16.58
C PRO A 303 4.24 7.68 16.26
N GLY A 304 3.60 7.11 15.22
CA GLY A 304 2.24 7.49 14.81
C GLY A 304 2.14 8.80 14.03
N GLU A 305 3.25 9.50 13.83
CA GLU A 305 3.30 10.74 13.05
C GLU A 305 3.52 10.44 11.57
N VAL A 306 2.80 11.18 10.71
CA VAL A 306 2.94 11.14 9.26
C VAL A 306 3.38 12.52 8.81
N LEU A 307 4.62 12.63 8.33
CA LEU A 307 5.26 13.89 8.01
C LEU A 307 5.12 14.18 6.50
N PRO A 308 4.27 15.14 6.09
CA PRO A 308 4.12 15.47 4.69
C PRO A 308 5.31 16.28 4.18
N VAL A 309 5.71 16.01 2.94
CA VAL A 309 6.82 16.68 2.24
C VAL A 309 6.28 17.23 0.93
N GLY A 310 6.11 18.54 0.86
CA GLY A 310 5.69 19.22 -0.35
C GLY A 310 6.71 19.06 -1.49
N ARG A 311 6.26 19.24 -2.74
CA ARG A 311 7.13 19.09 -3.92
C ARG A 311 8.43 19.90 -3.83
N GLY A 312 8.31 21.20 -3.61
CA GLY A 312 9.45 22.10 -3.74
C GLY A 312 10.23 21.90 -5.07
N PRO A 313 11.48 22.38 -5.13
CA PRO A 313 12.32 22.23 -6.32
C PRO A 313 13.04 20.88 -6.42
N GLU A 314 13.20 20.16 -5.31
CA GLU A 314 14.09 18.97 -5.25
C GLU A 314 13.34 17.63 -5.31
N LEU A 315 12.15 17.53 -4.72
CA LEU A 315 11.43 16.26 -4.62
C LEU A 315 11.13 15.66 -6.01
N PRO A 316 10.64 16.41 -7.02
CA PRO A 316 10.31 15.81 -8.31
C PRO A 316 11.50 15.09 -8.97
N GLY A 317 12.69 15.69 -8.92
CA GLY A 317 13.90 15.08 -9.48
C GLY A 317 14.36 13.85 -8.71
N LEU A 318 14.21 13.85 -7.38
CA LEU A 318 14.47 12.68 -6.55
C LEU A 318 13.49 11.53 -6.87
N LEU A 319 12.19 11.80 -6.93
CA LEU A 319 11.17 10.79 -7.23
C LEU A 319 11.36 10.19 -8.62
N GLU A 320 11.71 11.00 -9.62
CA GLU A 320 12.02 10.49 -10.96
C GLU A 320 13.24 9.55 -10.94
N ALA A 321 14.29 9.89 -10.19
CA ALA A 321 15.48 9.05 -10.07
C ALA A 321 15.18 7.73 -9.33
N LEU A 322 14.39 7.80 -8.25
CA LEU A 322 13.94 6.62 -7.51
C LEU A 322 13.05 5.71 -8.37
N ASP A 323 12.13 6.27 -9.16
CA ASP A 323 11.26 5.47 -10.05
C ASP A 323 12.03 4.72 -11.15
N LYS A 324 13.11 5.31 -11.65
CA LYS A 324 13.99 4.68 -12.66
C LYS A 324 14.74 3.48 -12.11
N MET A 325 15.12 3.50 -10.83
CA MET A 325 15.83 2.39 -10.19
C MET A 325 14.90 1.40 -9.48
N ALA A 326 13.65 1.79 -9.21
CA ALA A 326 12.69 0.99 -8.48
C ALA A 326 12.44 -0.35 -9.18
N VAL A 327 12.37 -1.41 -8.37
CA VAL A 327 11.94 -2.72 -8.86
C VAL A 327 10.44 -2.65 -9.16
N ARG A 328 10.04 -3.24 -10.30
CA ARG A 328 8.66 -3.21 -10.82
C ARG A 328 8.08 -4.61 -10.83
N PRO A 329 6.80 -4.78 -10.46
CA PRO A 329 6.08 -6.01 -10.77
C PRO A 329 6.06 -6.21 -12.29
N LEU A 330 6.29 -7.45 -12.74
CA LEU A 330 6.13 -7.85 -14.14
C LEU A 330 4.66 -7.88 -14.55
#